data_AF-A0A1B9RVN3-F1
#
_entry.id   AF-A0A1B9RVN3-F1
#
_cell.length_a   1.000
_cell.length_b   1.000
_cell.length_c   1.000
_cell.angle_alpha   90.00
_cell.angle_beta   90.00
_cell.angle_gamma   90.00
#
_symmetry.space_group_name_H-M   'P 1'
#
loop_
_entity.id
_entity.type
_entity.pdbx_description
1 polymer ?
#
loop_
_entity_poly.entity_id
_entity_poly.type
_entity_poly.pdbx_seq_one_letter_code
_entity_poly.pdbx_strand_id
1 'polypeptide(L)'
;MANAISLEETYDDEPSPKAGTLTISGSDAIALDNFVRHVSIRCYDERFDGGGKKSRDLSLQLERMREILDTLLDYPEIEQSYYWINAQDMQADEAAPNLLAAVADRSGIHFHKVGLYLAPDSIPSGTLQLAVDDQAGETCGIVTMPMWPTTLVSAPTWTKSGATLDDTIDTFTASIPLNLQENQP
;
A
#
# COMPACT_ATOMS: atom_id res chain seq x y z
N MET A 1 19.93 23.03 16.49
CA MET A 1 20.27 24.05 15.48
C MET A 1 19.08 24.09 14.52
N ALA A 2 18.49 25.25 14.28
CA ALA A 2 17.29 25.37 13.45
C ALA A 2 17.69 25.50 11.97
N ASN A 3 17.19 24.62 11.12
CA ASN A 3 17.39 24.70 9.68
C ASN A 3 16.36 25.69 9.10
N ALA A 4 16.84 26.81 8.58
CA ALA A 4 16.02 27.78 7.86
C ALA A 4 16.01 27.40 6.38
N ILE A 5 14.82 27.16 5.82
CA ILE A 5 14.63 26.90 4.38
C ILE A 5 14.05 28.18 3.76
N SER A 6 14.74 28.72 2.75
CA SER A 6 14.24 29.82 1.90
C SER A 6 13.47 29.20 0.74
N LEU A 7 12.17 29.46 0.67
CA LEU A 7 11.32 29.13 -0.48
C LEU A 7 11.17 30.41 -1.31
N GLU A 8 11.81 30.48 -2.48
CA GLU A 8 11.51 31.50 -3.48
C GLU A 8 10.59 30.89 -4.55
N GLU A 9 9.32 31.28 -4.53
CA GLU A 9 8.54 31.60 -5.73
C GLU A 9 7.33 32.44 -5.32
N THR A 10 7.16 33.57 -6.01
CA THR A 10 6.34 34.73 -5.65
C THR A 10 4.84 34.53 -5.91
N TYR A 11 4.05 34.47 -4.85
CA TYR A 11 2.63 34.86 -4.84
C TYR A 11 2.48 36.09 -3.95
N ASP A 12 2.27 37.25 -4.57
CA ASP A 12 2.38 38.59 -3.95
C ASP A 12 1.22 38.96 -2.99
N ASP A 13 0.47 37.97 -2.50
CA ASP A 13 -0.70 38.17 -1.61
C ASP A 13 -0.77 37.14 -0.45
N GLU A 14 0.28 36.35 -0.20
CA GLU A 14 0.34 35.53 1.01
C GLU A 14 0.78 36.36 2.23
N PRO A 15 0.13 36.21 3.40
CA PRO A 15 0.52 36.91 4.61
C PRO A 15 1.96 36.55 4.99
N SER A 16 2.90 37.45 4.72
CA SER A 16 4.30 37.29 5.07
C SER A 16 4.48 37.42 6.60
N PRO A 17 5.26 36.52 7.24
CA PRO A 17 5.51 36.58 8.67
C PRO A 17 6.16 37.92 9.04
N LYS A 18 5.55 38.66 9.99
CA LYS A 18 6.07 39.97 10.44
C LYS A 18 7.42 39.91 11.15
N ALA A 19 7.88 38.72 11.51
CA ALA A 19 9.18 38.45 12.11
C ALA A 19 9.71 37.12 11.54
N GLY A 20 11.03 37.02 11.37
CA GLY A 20 11.71 35.99 10.58
C GLY A 20 11.36 34.53 10.91
N THR A 21 11.73 33.68 9.95
CA THR A 21 11.74 32.21 9.96
C THR A 21 10.58 31.54 10.73
N LEU A 22 9.60 31.03 9.99
CA LEU A 22 8.59 30.13 10.57
C LEU A 22 9.26 28.84 11.05
N THR A 23 9.05 28.50 12.31
CA THR A 23 9.51 27.24 12.91
C THR A 23 8.32 26.38 13.26
N ILE A 24 8.40 25.08 12.94
CA ILE A 24 7.46 24.06 13.41
C ILE A 24 8.11 23.24 14.51
N SER A 25 7.36 22.85 15.54
CA SER A 25 7.88 21.93 16.55
C SER A 25 8.01 20.51 15.97
N GLY A 26 8.92 19.70 16.51
CA GLY A 26 9.05 18.30 16.06
C GLY A 26 7.75 17.50 16.24
N SER A 27 7.00 17.75 17.32
CA SER A 27 5.69 17.11 17.55
C SER A 27 4.65 17.53 16.53
N ASP A 28 4.64 18.80 16.11
CA ASP A 28 3.71 19.29 15.10
C ASP A 28 4.08 18.78 13.71
N ALA A 29 5.37 18.66 13.39
CA ALA A 29 5.85 18.05 12.16
C ALA A 29 5.45 16.57 12.08
N ILE A 30 5.56 15.81 13.18
CA ILE A 30 5.06 14.42 13.27
C ILE A 30 3.54 14.36 13.11
N ALA A 31 2.80 15.28 13.73
CA ALA A 31 1.35 15.33 13.59
C ALA A 31 0.95 15.63 12.14
N LEU A 32 1.67 16.53 11.46
CA LEU A 32 1.46 16.86 10.07
C LEU A 32 1.80 15.69 9.13
N ASP A 33 2.89 14.97 9.38
CA ASP A 33 3.20 13.76 8.64
C ASP A 33 2.11 12.69 8.80
N ASN A 34 1.68 12.41 10.03
CA ASN A 34 0.60 11.46 10.27
C ASN A 34 -0.69 11.87 9.55
N PHE A 35 -0.98 13.17 9.49
CA PHE A 35 -2.10 13.69 8.71
C PHE A 35 -1.90 13.46 7.21
N VAL A 36 -0.74 13.82 6.66
CA VAL A 36 -0.41 13.61 5.24
C VAL A 36 -0.52 12.12 4.89
N ARG A 37 0.02 11.23 5.73
CA ARG A 37 -0.16 9.77 5.59
C ARG A 37 -1.61 9.35 5.59
N HIS A 38 -2.40 9.83 6.55
CA HIS A 38 -3.82 9.49 6.62
C HIS A 38 -4.55 9.89 5.34
N VAL A 39 -4.30 11.10 4.84
CA VAL A 39 -4.89 11.58 3.59
C VAL A 39 -4.40 10.76 2.40
N SER A 40 -3.09 10.49 2.34
CA SER A 40 -2.46 9.65 1.32
C SER A 40 -3.05 8.24 1.25
N ILE A 41 -3.38 7.64 2.39
CA ILE A 41 -3.88 6.26 2.45
C ILE A 41 -5.41 6.20 2.31
N ARG A 42 -6.15 7.08 3.00
CA ARG A 42 -7.58 6.88 3.30
C ARG A 42 -8.51 7.86 2.58
N CYS A 43 -7.99 8.94 2.00
CA CYS A 43 -8.82 9.96 1.37
C CYS A 43 -8.79 9.86 -0.16
N TYR A 44 -9.93 10.10 -0.78
CA TYR A 44 -10.10 10.14 -2.23
C TYR A 44 -11.02 11.32 -2.55
N ASP A 45 -10.60 12.19 -3.46
CA ASP A 45 -11.36 13.35 -3.93
C ASP A 45 -12.05 13.10 -5.27
N GLU A 46 -11.63 12.09 -6.03
CA GLU A 46 -12.32 11.63 -7.23
C GLU A 46 -13.00 10.27 -6.99
N ARG A 47 -14.25 10.13 -7.46
CA ARG A 47 -15.02 8.87 -7.38
C ARG A 47 -15.36 8.35 -8.77
N PHE A 48 -15.39 7.03 -8.90
CA PHE A 48 -15.84 6.32 -10.09
C PHE A 48 -16.55 5.02 -9.68
N ASP A 49 -17.25 4.39 -10.61
CA ASP A 49 -17.97 3.15 -10.33
C ASP A 49 -16.98 2.05 -9.87
N GLY A 50 -17.12 1.63 -8.62
CA GLY A 50 -16.26 0.63 -7.98
C GLY A 50 -15.09 1.18 -7.17
N GLY A 51 -14.92 2.51 -7.02
CA GLY A 51 -13.84 3.02 -6.17
C GLY A 51 -13.68 4.54 -6.09
N GLY A 52 -12.58 4.92 -5.43
CA GLY A 52 -12.10 6.29 -5.35
C GLY A 52 -10.62 6.35 -5.73
N LYS A 53 -10.19 7.47 -6.29
CA LYS A 53 -8.79 7.80 -6.52
C LYS A 53 -8.53 9.23 -6.09
N LYS A 54 -7.24 9.57 -6.00
CA LYS A 54 -6.83 10.96 -5.79
C LYS A 54 -6.74 11.66 -7.14
N SER A 55 -7.14 12.91 -7.21
CA SER A 55 -6.83 13.77 -8.34
C SER A 55 -5.32 13.92 -8.48
N ARG A 56 -4.89 14.32 -9.68
CA ARG A 56 -3.48 14.63 -9.94
C ARG A 56 -3.00 15.75 -9.02
N ASP A 57 -3.81 16.78 -8.81
CA ASP A 57 -3.44 17.94 -8.02
C ASP A 57 -3.27 17.57 -6.55
N LEU A 58 -4.20 16.80 -5.97
CA LEU A 58 -4.06 16.31 -4.60
C LEU A 58 -2.81 15.42 -4.45
N SER A 59 -2.53 14.56 -5.43
CA SER A 59 -1.36 13.69 -5.39
C SER A 59 -0.05 14.48 -5.40
N LEU A 60 0.07 15.49 -6.28
CA LEU A 60 1.25 16.37 -6.35
C LEU A 60 1.45 17.17 -5.05
N GLN A 61 0.36 17.65 -4.44
CA GLN A 61 0.48 18.38 -3.18
C GLN A 61 0.93 17.49 -2.02
N LEU A 62 0.41 16.26 -1.94
CA LEU A 62 0.84 15.30 -0.91
C LEU A 62 2.32 14.89 -1.08
N GLU A 63 2.78 14.72 -2.32
CA GLU A 63 4.19 14.47 -2.65
C GLU A 63 5.08 15.64 -2.19
N ARG A 64 4.73 16.87 -2.56
CA ARG A 64 5.47 18.07 -2.11
C ARG A 64 5.50 18.20 -0.58
N MET A 65 4.40 17.92 0.10
CA MET A 65 4.35 17.97 1.57
C MET A 65 5.28 16.93 2.20
N ARG A 66 5.38 15.72 1.61
CA ARG A 66 6.30 14.68 2.07
C ARG A 66 7.76 15.09 1.91
N GLU A 67 8.14 15.61 0.73
CA GLU A 67 9.50 16.09 0.50
C GLU A 67 9.91 17.13 1.55
N ILE A 68 9.03 18.07 1.88
CA ILE A 68 9.29 19.09 2.91
C ILE A 68 9.42 18.42 4.29
N LEU A 69 8.50 17.52 4.65
CA LEU A 69 8.53 16.84 5.95
C LEU A 69 9.78 15.96 6.12
N ASP A 70 10.26 15.31 5.06
CA ASP A 70 11.50 14.52 5.07
C ASP A 70 12.74 15.39 5.36
N THR A 71 12.73 16.69 4.98
CA THR A 71 13.82 17.61 5.38
C THR A 71 13.76 18.05 6.84
N LEU A 72 12.59 17.92 7.48
CA LEU A 72 12.33 18.41 8.83
C LEU A 72 12.41 17.30 9.89
N LEU A 73 12.15 16.07 9.48
CA LEU A 73 12.06 14.91 10.34
C LEU A 73 13.23 13.98 10.07
N ASP A 74 14.13 13.86 11.03
CA ASP A 74 15.10 12.76 11.09
C ASP A 74 14.33 11.47 11.44
N TYR A 75 13.65 10.90 10.44
CA TYR A 75 12.95 9.65 10.59
C TYR A 75 13.96 8.50 10.84
N PRO A 76 13.71 7.61 11.82
CA PRO A 76 14.23 6.26 11.67
C PRO A 76 13.66 5.69 10.38
N GLU A 77 14.51 5.10 9.52
CA GLU A 77 14.12 4.47 8.26
C GLU A 77 12.81 3.70 8.45
N ILE A 78 11.76 4.15 7.78
CA ILE A 78 10.43 3.58 7.93
C ILE A 78 10.45 2.28 7.15
N GLU A 79 10.41 1.16 7.88
CA GLU A 79 10.35 -0.16 7.27
C GLU A 79 9.17 -0.22 6.29
N GLN A 80 9.50 -0.34 5.00
CA GLN A 80 8.52 -0.61 3.97
C GLN A 80 7.84 -1.93 4.30
N SER A 81 6.53 -2.01 4.10
CA SER A 81 5.79 -3.26 4.29
C SER A 81 4.62 -3.34 3.33
N TYR A 82 4.29 -4.55 2.90
CA TYR A 82 3.05 -4.78 2.18
C TYR A 82 1.90 -4.81 3.17
N TYR A 83 0.80 -4.15 2.80
CA TYR A 83 -0.46 -4.23 3.50
C TYR A 83 -1.60 -4.41 2.49
N TRP A 84 -2.78 -4.78 2.98
CA TRP A 84 -3.94 -5.05 2.15
C TRP A 84 -5.16 -4.33 2.70
N ILE A 85 -6.18 -4.12 1.85
CA ILE A 85 -7.45 -3.53 2.25
C ILE A 85 -8.58 -4.35 1.65
N ASN A 86 -9.44 -4.89 2.52
CA ASN A 86 -10.70 -5.59 2.22
C ASN A 86 -10.58 -6.79 1.27
N ALA A 87 -10.83 -7.99 1.78
CA ALA A 87 -11.00 -9.17 0.96
C ALA A 87 -12.31 -9.12 0.18
N GLN A 88 -12.26 -9.61 -1.05
CA GLN A 88 -13.42 -9.76 -1.92
C GLN A 88 -13.58 -11.22 -2.29
N ASP A 89 -14.82 -11.70 -2.27
CA ASP A 89 -15.15 -13.01 -2.81
C ASP A 89 -14.90 -13.03 -4.32
N MET A 90 -14.47 -14.18 -4.81
CA MET A 90 -14.11 -14.40 -6.20
C MET A 90 -14.76 -15.70 -6.68
N GLN A 91 -15.22 -15.74 -7.93
CA GLN A 91 -15.69 -16.98 -8.56
C GLN A 91 -14.51 -17.82 -9.04
N ALA A 92 -14.70 -19.13 -9.17
CA ALA A 92 -13.62 -20.03 -9.58
C ALA A 92 -13.05 -19.71 -10.97
N ASP A 93 -13.87 -19.23 -11.90
CA ASP A 93 -13.43 -18.85 -13.26
C ASP A 93 -12.62 -17.53 -13.31
N GLU A 94 -12.65 -16.73 -12.24
CA GLU A 94 -11.81 -15.54 -12.07
C GLU A 94 -10.42 -15.88 -11.47
N ALA A 95 -10.25 -17.07 -10.90
CA ALA A 95 -9.03 -17.47 -10.24
C ALA A 95 -7.89 -17.73 -11.24
N ALA A 96 -6.65 -17.44 -10.82
CA ALA A 96 -5.47 -17.69 -11.63
C ALA A 96 -5.38 -19.19 -12.00
N PRO A 97 -5.03 -19.53 -13.26
CA PRO A 97 -4.98 -20.93 -13.70
C PRO A 97 -4.10 -21.83 -12.83
N ASN A 98 -2.99 -21.29 -12.32
CA ASN A 98 -2.07 -22.02 -11.43
C ASN A 98 -2.70 -22.30 -10.06
N LEU A 99 -3.53 -21.39 -9.56
CA LEU A 99 -4.27 -21.60 -8.31
C LEU A 99 -5.34 -22.67 -8.50
N LEU A 100 -6.09 -22.62 -9.61
CA LEU A 100 -7.07 -23.63 -9.97
C LEU A 100 -6.45 -25.01 -10.12
N ALA A 101 -5.32 -25.11 -10.81
CA ALA A 101 -4.60 -26.37 -10.95
C ALA A 101 -4.14 -26.94 -9.60
N ALA A 102 -3.73 -26.08 -8.66
CA ALA A 102 -3.27 -26.50 -7.34
C ALA A 102 -4.39 -27.05 -6.44
N VAL A 103 -5.66 -26.66 -6.68
CA VAL A 103 -6.82 -27.07 -5.86
C VAL A 103 -7.78 -27.99 -6.61
N ALA A 104 -7.41 -28.46 -7.80
CA ALA A 104 -8.31 -29.20 -8.70
C ALA A 104 -8.84 -30.52 -8.12
N ASP A 105 -8.12 -31.12 -7.18
CA ASP A 105 -8.49 -32.35 -6.47
C ASP A 105 -9.25 -32.11 -5.16
N ARG A 106 -9.46 -30.84 -4.79
CA ARG A 106 -10.17 -30.44 -3.58
C ARG A 106 -11.61 -30.03 -3.90
N SER A 107 -12.49 -30.16 -2.91
CA SER A 107 -13.91 -29.82 -3.02
C SER A 107 -14.32 -28.87 -1.90
N GLY A 108 -15.34 -28.03 -2.15
CA GLY A 108 -15.76 -27.03 -1.15
C GLY A 108 -14.77 -25.88 -0.99
N ILE A 109 -14.06 -25.52 -2.06
CA ILE A 109 -13.11 -24.43 -2.07
C ILE A 109 -13.82 -23.09 -2.23
N HIS A 110 -13.48 -22.13 -1.38
CA HIS A 110 -13.90 -20.74 -1.47
C HIS A 110 -12.75 -19.88 -1.96
N PHE A 111 -13.01 -18.99 -2.94
CA PHE A 111 -11.97 -18.15 -3.52
C PHE A 111 -12.13 -16.70 -3.07
N HIS A 112 -11.00 -16.07 -2.74
CA HIS A 112 -10.94 -14.66 -2.38
C HIS A 112 -9.82 -13.96 -3.13
N LYS A 113 -9.94 -12.64 -3.29
CA LYS A 113 -8.91 -11.76 -3.83
C LYS A 113 -8.74 -10.51 -2.97
N VAL A 114 -7.50 -10.06 -2.86
CA VAL A 114 -7.11 -8.84 -2.13
C VAL A 114 -6.08 -8.05 -2.92
N GLY A 115 -6.22 -6.73 -2.92
CA GLY A 115 -5.20 -5.82 -3.43
C GLY A 115 -4.08 -5.62 -2.41
N LEU A 116 -2.84 -5.68 -2.89
CA LEU A 116 -1.62 -5.44 -2.11
C LEU A 116 -1.09 -4.04 -2.37
N TYR A 117 -0.71 -3.34 -1.31
CA TYR A 117 -0.21 -1.97 -1.33
C TYR A 117 1.09 -1.87 -0.56
N LEU A 118 2.02 -1.04 -1.03
CA LEU A 118 3.26 -0.76 -0.33
C LEU A 118 3.07 0.42 0.62
N ALA A 119 3.34 0.24 1.90
CA ALA A 119 3.45 1.31 2.87
C ALA A 119 4.81 2.04 2.73
N PRO A 120 4.88 3.35 2.98
CA PRO A 120 3.80 4.23 3.46
C PRO A 120 3.00 4.90 2.34
N ASP A 121 3.35 4.66 1.07
CA ASP A 121 2.86 5.44 -0.07
C ASP A 121 1.55 4.94 -0.66
N SER A 122 1.01 3.84 -0.16
CA SER A 122 -0.20 3.19 -0.69
C SER A 122 -0.09 2.85 -2.17
N ILE A 123 1.12 2.57 -2.64
CA ILE A 123 1.37 2.24 -4.04
C ILE A 123 0.73 0.88 -4.32
N PRO A 124 -0.26 0.78 -5.25
CA PRO A 124 -0.80 -0.51 -5.66
C PRO A 124 0.33 -1.36 -6.22
N SER A 125 0.61 -2.48 -5.57
CA SER A 125 1.80 -3.30 -5.84
C SER A 125 1.47 -4.67 -6.41
N GLY A 126 0.24 -5.14 -6.25
CA GLY A 126 -0.19 -6.41 -6.80
C GLY A 126 -1.52 -6.90 -6.24
N THR A 127 -1.77 -8.18 -6.46
CA THR A 127 -2.96 -8.88 -6.01
C THR A 127 -2.54 -10.20 -5.39
N LEU A 128 -3.12 -10.54 -4.23
CA LEU A 128 -3.09 -11.88 -3.67
C LEU A 128 -4.45 -12.54 -3.92
N GLN A 129 -4.44 -13.74 -4.51
CA GLN A 129 -5.61 -14.60 -4.63
C GLN A 129 -5.45 -15.81 -3.72
N LEU A 130 -6.55 -16.19 -3.06
CA LEU A 130 -6.62 -17.28 -2.10
C LEU A 130 -7.68 -18.28 -2.52
N ALA A 131 -7.41 -19.55 -2.24
CA ALA A 131 -8.32 -20.68 -2.31
C ALA A 131 -8.35 -21.36 -0.94
N VAL A 132 -9.45 -21.21 -0.22
CA VAL A 132 -9.64 -21.69 1.15
C VAL A 132 -10.33 -23.05 1.12
N ASP A 133 -9.68 -24.06 1.70
CA ASP A 133 -10.23 -25.39 1.94
C ASP A 133 -10.70 -25.49 3.40
N ASP A 134 -11.99 -25.20 3.63
CA ASP A 134 -12.59 -25.23 4.97
C ASP A 134 -12.62 -26.64 5.57
N GLN A 135 -12.59 -27.69 4.74
CA GLN A 135 -12.60 -29.07 5.21
C GLN A 135 -11.23 -29.50 5.75
N ALA A 136 -10.16 -29.10 5.07
CA ALA A 136 -8.80 -29.39 5.48
C ALA A 136 -8.24 -28.37 6.49
N GLY A 137 -8.85 -27.18 6.59
CA GLY A 137 -8.31 -26.06 7.36
C GLY A 137 -7.01 -25.52 6.74
N GLU A 138 -6.90 -25.58 5.42
CA GLU A 138 -5.73 -25.16 4.64
C GLU A 138 -6.14 -24.08 3.64
N THR A 139 -5.22 -23.17 3.34
CA THR A 139 -5.41 -22.16 2.30
C THR A 139 -4.24 -22.19 1.33
N CYS A 140 -4.55 -22.19 0.04
CA CYS A 140 -3.58 -22.03 -1.04
C CYS A 140 -3.62 -20.59 -1.55
N GLY A 141 -2.45 -19.94 -1.68
CA GLY A 141 -2.36 -18.56 -2.14
C GLY A 141 -1.39 -18.36 -3.29
N ILE A 142 -1.68 -17.37 -4.12
CA ILE A 142 -0.82 -16.92 -5.21
C ILE A 142 -0.77 -15.39 -5.27
N VAL A 143 0.43 -14.84 -5.42
CA VAL A 143 0.67 -13.40 -5.53
C VAL A 143 1.01 -13.05 -6.97
N THR A 144 0.36 -12.02 -7.50
CA THR A 144 0.64 -11.42 -8.81
C THR A 144 1.09 -9.98 -8.62
N MET A 145 2.28 -9.64 -9.10
CA MET A 145 2.83 -8.28 -9.05
C MET A 145 3.18 -7.79 -10.45
N PRO A 146 2.59 -6.69 -10.93
CA PRO A 146 3.04 -6.06 -12.17
C PRO A 146 4.43 -5.45 -11.95
N MET A 147 5.43 -5.95 -12.69
CA MET A 147 6.84 -5.54 -12.56
C MET A 147 7.45 -5.31 -13.95
N TRP A 148 7.44 -4.08 -14.44
CA TRP A 148 7.90 -3.79 -15.80
C TRP A 148 9.31 -4.36 -16.07
N PRO A 149 9.53 -5.06 -17.21
CA PRO A 149 8.62 -5.28 -18.34
C PRO A 149 7.73 -6.54 -18.21
N THR A 150 7.74 -7.22 -17.08
CA THR A 150 7.08 -8.51 -16.85
C THR A 150 5.98 -8.46 -15.79
N THR A 151 5.35 -9.59 -15.49
CA THR A 151 4.49 -9.75 -14.32
C THR A 151 5.08 -10.88 -13.51
N LEU A 152 5.43 -10.61 -12.26
CA LEU A 152 5.82 -11.66 -11.33
C LEU A 152 4.56 -12.37 -10.85
N VAL A 153 4.56 -13.69 -10.97
CA VAL A 153 3.50 -14.55 -10.45
C VAL A 153 4.19 -15.58 -9.56
N SER A 154 3.83 -15.62 -8.29
CA SER A 154 4.39 -16.62 -7.37
C SER A 154 3.92 -18.02 -7.73
N ALA A 155 4.60 -19.04 -7.21
CA ALA A 155 4.04 -20.38 -7.19
C ALA A 155 2.84 -20.42 -6.20
N PRO A 156 1.84 -21.29 -6.45
CA PRO A 156 0.81 -21.60 -5.45
C PRO A 156 1.47 -22.13 -4.18
N THR A 157 1.13 -21.54 -3.04
CA THR A 157 1.72 -21.88 -1.74
C THR A 157 0.63 -22.25 -0.76
N TRP A 158 0.78 -23.41 -0.13
CA TRP A 158 -0.15 -23.89 0.89
C TRP A 158 0.31 -23.49 2.29
N THR A 159 -0.63 -23.06 3.12
CA THR A 159 -0.44 -22.84 4.54
C THR A 159 -1.69 -23.26 5.32
N LYS A 160 -1.57 -23.39 6.64
CA LYS A 160 -2.76 -23.56 7.48
C LYS A 160 -3.58 -22.28 7.47
N SER A 161 -4.89 -22.42 7.37
CA SER A 161 -5.81 -21.30 7.55
C SER A 161 -5.68 -20.73 8.96
N GLY A 162 -5.70 -19.41 9.07
CA GLY A 162 -5.75 -18.70 10.34
C GLY A 162 -7.11 -18.87 11.03
N ALA A 163 -7.28 -18.23 12.19
CA ALA A 163 -8.57 -18.22 12.89
C ALA A 163 -9.63 -17.44 12.09
N THR A 164 -9.18 -16.46 11.29
CA THR A 164 -9.98 -15.69 10.35
C THR A 164 -9.32 -15.63 8.97
N LEU A 165 -10.08 -15.21 7.96
CA LEU A 165 -9.54 -14.92 6.63
C LEU A 165 -8.46 -13.83 6.70
N ASP A 166 -8.68 -12.80 7.52
CA ASP A 166 -7.75 -11.69 7.73
C ASP A 166 -6.40 -12.19 8.27
N ASP A 167 -6.39 -13.06 9.29
CA ASP A 167 -5.17 -13.68 9.82
C ASP A 167 -4.42 -14.49 8.75
N THR A 168 -5.18 -15.13 7.86
CA THR A 168 -4.62 -15.91 6.75
C THR A 168 -3.97 -14.98 5.73
N ILE A 169 -4.64 -13.88 5.36
CA ILE A 169 -4.10 -12.88 4.43
C ILE A 169 -2.84 -12.22 5.01
N ASP A 170 -2.82 -11.91 6.30
CA ASP A 170 -1.63 -11.36 6.98
C ASP A 170 -0.44 -12.31 6.89
N THR A 171 -0.68 -13.61 7.06
CA THR A 171 0.36 -14.65 6.93
C THR A 171 0.98 -14.64 5.53
N PHE A 172 0.15 -14.59 4.48
CA PHE A 172 0.66 -14.50 3.10
C PHE A 172 1.37 -13.17 2.84
N THR A 173 0.79 -12.05 3.29
CA THR A 173 1.32 -10.71 3.05
C THR A 173 2.69 -10.52 3.70
N ALA A 174 2.87 -11.00 4.93
CA ALA A 174 4.15 -10.94 5.65
C ALA A 174 5.26 -11.79 5.00
N SER A 175 4.90 -12.77 4.16
CA SER A 175 5.86 -13.63 3.47
C SER A 175 6.41 -13.01 2.17
N ILE A 176 5.85 -11.89 1.73
CA ILE A 176 6.23 -11.24 0.47
C ILE A 176 7.53 -10.44 0.68
N PRO A 177 8.60 -10.73 -0.07
CA PRO A 177 9.86 -10.01 0.07
C PRO A 177 9.77 -8.59 -0.51
N LEU A 178 10.32 -7.60 0.21
CA LEU A 178 10.28 -6.18 -0.16
C LEU A 178 11.29 -5.81 -1.28
N ASN A 179 12.40 -6.53 -1.36
CA ASN A 179 13.49 -6.24 -2.30
C ASN A 179 13.17 -6.66 -3.75
N LEU A 180 11.90 -6.96 -4.06
CA LEU A 180 11.49 -7.27 -5.43
C LEU A 180 11.59 -6.04 -6.36
N GLN A 181 11.70 -4.82 -5.82
CA GLN A 181 11.78 -3.57 -6.59
C GLN A 181 13.19 -3.02 -6.82
N GLU A 182 14.25 -3.59 -6.22
CA GLU A 182 15.62 -3.01 -6.25
C GLU A 182 16.39 -3.15 -7.59
N ASN A 183 15.76 -3.65 -8.66
CA ASN A 183 16.39 -3.72 -9.98
C ASN A 183 15.69 -2.81 -10.99
N GLN A 184 15.81 -1.50 -10.81
CA GLN A 184 15.62 -0.53 -11.89
C GLN A 184 16.93 0.25 -12.10
N PRO A 185 17.51 0.24 -13.32
CA PRO A 185 18.70 1.03 -13.67
C PRO A 185 18.40 2.53 -13.78
#